data_AF-A0A427QXK8-F1
#
_entry.id   AF-A0A427QXK8-F1
#
_cell.length_a   1.000
_cell.length_b   1.000
_cell.length_c   1.000
_cell.angle_alpha   90.00
_cell.angle_beta   90.00
_cell.angle_gamma   90.00
#
_symmetry.space_group_name_H-M   'P 1'
#
loop_
_entity.id
_entity.type
_entity.pdbx_description
1 polymer ?
#
loop_
_entity_poly.entity_id
_entity_poly.type
_entity_poly.pdbx_seq_one_letter_code
_entity_poly.pdbx_strand_id
1 'polypeptide(L)'
;MKQLSPEQIKKGILIGKPEKVTVQVLVNGEESEFSTYIKPFNYQSAVANMKAYGENKEALAGILASCITDKDGTPTFTEDEVRLHFSQALVDIIWSKIVEINVLGKQTLKSTTEKSSSSKSQSLQVGQSKKLKRPSRTKKSKSGTPTEENAEA
;
A
#
# COMPACT_ATOMS: atom_id res chain seq x y z
N MET A 1 28.57 1.56 -8.98
CA MET A 1 27.19 1.37 -9.50
C MET A 1 27.15 1.88 -10.94
N LYS A 2 26.41 1.23 -11.84
CA LYS A 2 26.22 1.74 -13.21
C LYS A 2 25.15 2.83 -13.20
N GLN A 3 25.43 3.96 -13.83
CA GLN A 3 24.42 5.03 -14.00
C GLN A 3 23.56 4.77 -15.24
N LEU A 4 22.27 5.11 -15.14
CA LEU A 4 21.34 5.08 -16.26
C LEU A 4 21.26 6.45 -16.91
N SER A 5 21.27 6.54 -18.23
CA SER A 5 21.05 7.79 -18.96
C SER A 5 19.56 8.13 -19.08
N PRO A 6 19.19 9.41 -19.26
CA PRO A 6 17.80 9.80 -19.53
C PRO A 6 17.18 9.07 -20.73
N GLU A 7 17.97 8.76 -21.76
CA GLU A 7 17.53 8.01 -22.94
C GLU A 7 17.13 6.57 -22.59
N GLN A 8 17.86 5.92 -21.67
CA GLN A 8 17.51 4.58 -21.20
C GLN A 8 16.21 4.60 -20.39
N ILE A 9 15.98 5.65 -19.60
CA ILE A 9 14.71 5.85 -18.89
C ILE A 9 13.56 6.06 -19.87
N LYS A 10 13.73 6.91 -20.89
CA LYS A 10 12.74 7.14 -21.95
C LYS A 10 12.42 5.87 -22.76
N LYS A 11 13.38 4.96 -22.90
CA LYS A 11 13.18 3.62 -23.48
C LYS A 11 12.46 2.64 -22.55
N GLY A 12 12.07 3.08 -21.34
CA GLY A 12 11.31 2.27 -20.40
C GLY A 12 12.12 1.17 -19.72
N ILE A 13 13.44 1.31 -19.57
CA ILE A 13 14.30 0.26 -18.99
C ILE A 13 13.92 -0.14 -17.56
N LEU A 14 13.24 0.75 -16.83
CA LEU A 14 12.72 0.52 -15.47
C LEU A 14 11.23 0.18 -15.43
N ILE A 15 10.56 0.13 -16.58
CA ILE A 15 9.15 -0.26 -16.68
C ILE A 15 9.10 -1.77 -16.81
N GLY A 16 8.41 -2.42 -15.88
CA GLY A 16 8.16 -3.85 -15.95
C GLY A 16 7.39 -4.22 -17.22
N LYS A 17 7.86 -5.26 -17.92
CA LYS A 17 7.21 -5.77 -19.11
C LYS A 17 5.93 -6.53 -18.74
N PRO A 18 4.90 -6.53 -19.59
CA PRO A 18 3.73 -7.39 -19.40
C PRO A 18 4.13 -8.86 -19.32
N GLU A 19 3.59 -9.57 -18.33
CA GLU A 19 3.78 -11.00 -18.13
C GLU A 19 2.53 -11.75 -18.57
N LYS A 20 2.70 -12.80 -19.38
CA LYS A 20 1.57 -13.64 -19.81
C LYS A 20 1.09 -14.43 -18.61
N VAL A 21 -0.21 -14.32 -18.33
CA VAL A 21 -0.88 -15.08 -17.28
C VAL A 21 -2.04 -15.87 -17.88
N THR A 22 -2.29 -17.03 -17.30
CA THR A 22 -3.47 -17.85 -17.59
C THR A 22 -4.13 -18.16 -16.27
N VAL A 23 -5.44 -17.96 -16.22
CA VAL A 23 -6.27 -18.20 -15.04
C VAL A 23 -7.40 -19.14 -15.40
N GLN A 24 -7.79 -19.98 -14.45
CA GLN A 24 -8.94 -20.86 -14.61
C GLN A 24 -10.20 -20.13 -14.13
N VAL A 25 -11.25 -20.23 -14.91
CA VAL A 25 -12.56 -19.64 -14.65
C VAL A 25 -13.64 -20.69 -14.88
N LEU A 26 -14.71 -20.65 -14.09
CA LEU A 26 -15.85 -21.54 -14.27
C LEU A 26 -16.94 -20.79 -15.05
N VAL A 27 -17.32 -21.29 -16.22
CA VAL A 27 -18.38 -20.71 -17.06
C VAL A 27 -19.47 -21.76 -17.22
N ASN A 28 -20.69 -21.47 -16.74
CA ASN A 28 -21.83 -22.39 -16.80
C ASN A 28 -21.57 -23.79 -16.20
N GLY A 29 -20.68 -23.87 -15.20
CA GLY A 29 -20.30 -25.14 -14.56
C GLY A 29 -19.15 -25.88 -15.25
N GLU A 30 -18.61 -25.34 -16.34
CA GLU A 30 -17.46 -25.91 -17.05
C GLU A 30 -16.19 -25.12 -16.75
N GLU A 31 -15.09 -25.84 -16.53
CA GLU A 31 -13.76 -25.23 -16.38
C GLU A 31 -13.28 -24.68 -17.72
N SER A 32 -12.88 -23.42 -17.72
CA SER A 32 -12.38 -22.69 -18.87
C SER A 32 -11.12 -21.93 -18.50
N GLU A 33 -10.32 -21.58 -19.50
CA GLU A 33 -9.10 -20.80 -19.30
C GLU A 33 -9.26 -19.39 -19.89
N PHE A 34 -8.82 -18.40 -19.13
CA PHE A 34 -8.66 -17.02 -19.60
C PHE A 34 -7.18 -16.67 -19.58
N SER A 35 -6.63 -16.34 -20.75
CA SER A 35 -5.23 -15.91 -20.89
C SER A 35 -5.16 -14.43 -21.23
N THR A 36 -4.30 -13.69 -20.53
CA THR A 36 -4.06 -12.27 -20.78
C THR A 36 -2.60 -11.91 -20.45
N TYR A 37 -2.22 -10.65 -20.63
CA TYR A 37 -0.98 -10.12 -20.07
C TYR A 37 -1.28 -9.19 -18.90
N ILE A 38 -0.45 -9.28 -17.86
CA ILE A 38 -0.50 -8.36 -16.72
C ILE A 38 0.80 -7.58 -16.69
N LYS A 39 0.66 -6.26 -16.78
CA LYS A 39 1.75 -5.32 -16.57
C LYS A 39 1.87 -4.99 -15.08
N PRO A 40 3.08 -4.93 -14.51
CA PRO A 40 3.29 -4.46 -13.14
C PRO A 40 2.76 -3.04 -12.93
N PHE A 41 2.53 -2.68 -11.67
CA PHE A 41 2.15 -1.33 -11.27
C PHE A 41 3.11 -0.31 -11.84
N ASN A 42 2.52 0.75 -12.38
CA ASN A 42 3.19 1.84 -13.03
C ASN A 42 2.45 3.16 -12.74
N TYR A 43 2.84 4.22 -13.43
CA TYR A 43 2.24 5.53 -13.23
C TYR A 43 0.72 5.54 -13.49
N GLN A 44 0.21 4.78 -14.47
CA GLN A 44 -1.21 4.73 -14.78
C GLN A 44 -2.03 4.08 -13.67
N SER A 45 -1.53 3.02 -13.02
CA SER A 45 -2.20 2.45 -11.84
C SER A 45 -2.23 3.44 -10.66
N ALA A 46 -1.20 4.28 -10.50
CA ALA A 46 -1.22 5.34 -9.49
C ALA A 46 -2.23 6.44 -9.83
N VAL A 47 -2.30 6.86 -11.10
CA VAL A 47 -3.30 7.81 -11.59
C VAL A 47 -4.72 7.27 -11.39
N ALA A 48 -4.98 6.01 -11.71
CA ALA A 48 -6.27 5.37 -11.49
C ALA A 48 -6.68 5.42 -10.01
N ASN A 49 -5.75 5.10 -9.10
CA ASN A 49 -5.98 5.18 -7.66
C ASN A 49 -6.30 6.61 -7.20
N MET A 50 -5.50 7.59 -7.63
CA MET A 50 -5.71 9.00 -7.28
C MET A 50 -7.02 9.56 -7.83
N LYS A 51 -7.37 9.18 -9.07
CA LYS A 51 -8.63 9.59 -9.71
C LYS A 51 -9.84 9.05 -8.94
N ALA A 52 -9.79 7.77 -8.54
CA ALA A 52 -10.85 7.17 -7.75
C ALA A 52 -11.05 7.87 -6.40
N TYR A 53 -9.95 8.24 -5.72
CA TYR A 53 -10.01 9.04 -4.50
C TYR A 53 -10.69 10.40 -4.72
N GLY A 54 -10.32 11.13 -5.79
CA GLY A 54 -10.94 12.40 -6.14
C GLY A 54 -12.42 12.30 -6.52
N GLU A 55 -12.83 11.16 -7.08
CA GLU A 55 -14.21 10.88 -7.49
C GLU A 55 -15.06 10.22 -6.39
N ASN A 56 -14.51 10.04 -5.17
CA ASN A 56 -15.16 9.32 -4.06
C ASN A 56 -15.66 7.93 -4.46
N LYS A 57 -14.89 7.22 -5.29
CA LYS A 57 -15.20 5.87 -5.74
C LYS A 57 -14.08 4.89 -5.41
N GLU A 58 -14.41 3.62 -5.56
CA GLU A 58 -13.52 2.48 -5.44
C GLU A 58 -12.45 2.49 -6.57
N ALA A 59 -11.19 2.17 -6.27
CA ALA A 59 -10.04 2.31 -7.18
C ALA A 59 -9.67 1.05 -8.00
N LEU A 60 -10.03 -0.13 -7.52
CA LEU A 60 -9.65 -1.45 -8.03
C LEU A 60 -10.01 -1.60 -9.50
N ALA A 61 -11.21 -1.22 -9.94
CA ALA A 61 -11.56 -1.39 -11.35
C ALA A 61 -10.62 -0.61 -12.29
N GLY A 62 -10.25 0.62 -11.92
CA GLY A 62 -9.30 1.43 -12.68
C GLY A 62 -7.88 0.85 -12.63
N ILE A 63 -7.47 0.33 -11.47
CA ILE A 63 -6.17 -0.33 -11.31
C ILE A 63 -6.12 -1.61 -12.16
N LEU A 64 -7.15 -2.45 -12.12
CA LEU A 64 -7.27 -3.66 -12.94
C LEU A 64 -7.18 -3.33 -14.43
N ALA A 65 -7.99 -2.39 -14.92
CA ALA A 65 -7.97 -1.93 -16.30
C ALA A 65 -6.58 -1.45 -16.73
N SER A 66 -5.85 -0.76 -15.85
CA SER A 66 -4.49 -0.28 -16.16
C SER A 66 -3.42 -1.38 -16.19
N CYS A 67 -3.65 -2.51 -15.51
CA CYS A 67 -2.70 -3.61 -15.40
C CYS A 67 -2.96 -4.72 -16.41
N ILE A 68 -4.20 -4.93 -16.83
CA ILE A 68 -4.55 -5.94 -17.82
C ILE A 68 -4.28 -5.38 -19.22
N THR A 69 -3.25 -5.89 -19.87
CA THR A 69 -2.77 -5.39 -21.14
C THR A 69 -2.64 -6.49 -22.20
N ASP A 70 -2.35 -6.08 -23.42
CA ASP A 70 -1.74 -6.94 -24.42
C ASP A 70 -0.24 -7.16 -24.15
N LYS A 71 0.42 -7.88 -25.05
CA LYS A 71 1.86 -8.16 -25.01
C LYS A 71 2.74 -6.90 -25.08
N ASP A 72 2.23 -5.82 -25.67
CA ASP A 72 2.95 -4.58 -25.91
C ASP A 72 2.72 -3.57 -24.76
N GLY A 73 1.79 -3.87 -23.86
CA GLY A 73 1.49 -3.09 -22.66
C GLY A 73 0.36 -2.09 -22.84
N THR A 74 -0.48 -2.28 -23.87
CA THR A 74 -1.68 -1.50 -24.13
C THR A 74 -2.85 -2.09 -23.32
N PRO A 75 -3.60 -1.28 -22.55
CA PRO A 75 -4.78 -1.76 -21.82
C PRO A 75 -5.78 -2.46 -22.72
N THR A 76 -6.23 -3.66 -22.32
CA THR A 76 -7.21 -4.46 -23.09
C THR A 76 -8.65 -4.17 -22.65
N PHE A 77 -8.82 -3.65 -21.43
CA PHE A 77 -10.12 -3.30 -20.86
C PHE A 77 -10.11 -1.87 -20.35
N THR A 78 -11.27 -1.25 -20.43
CA THR A 78 -11.59 0.02 -19.77
C THR A 78 -12.07 -0.22 -18.34
N GLU A 79 -12.06 0.83 -17.52
CA GLU A 79 -12.62 0.76 -16.16
C GLU A 79 -14.10 0.33 -16.16
N ASP A 80 -14.89 0.86 -17.10
CA ASP A 80 -16.33 0.57 -17.18
C ASP A 80 -16.60 -0.87 -17.58
N GLU A 81 -15.82 -1.43 -18.52
CA GLU A 81 -15.91 -2.84 -18.89
C GLU A 81 -15.56 -3.76 -17.72
N VAL A 82 -14.54 -3.40 -16.93
CA VAL A 82 -14.19 -4.16 -15.72
C VAL A 82 -15.37 -4.14 -14.75
N ARG A 83 -15.98 -2.98 -14.49
CA ARG A 83 -17.14 -2.89 -13.57
C ARG A 83 -18.37 -3.65 -14.05
N LEU A 84 -18.59 -3.69 -15.36
CA LEU A 84 -19.78 -4.31 -15.95
C LEU A 84 -19.65 -5.83 -16.13
N HIS A 85 -18.47 -6.30 -16.54
CA HIS A 85 -18.29 -7.67 -17.03
C HIS A 85 -17.49 -8.58 -16.11
N PHE A 86 -16.73 -8.05 -15.14
CA PHE A 86 -15.92 -8.90 -14.27
C PHE A 86 -16.76 -9.39 -13.09
N SER A 87 -16.87 -10.71 -12.96
CA SER A 87 -17.40 -11.33 -11.75
C SER A 87 -16.41 -11.14 -10.59
N GLN A 88 -16.90 -11.18 -9.35
CA GLN A 88 -16.05 -11.10 -8.16
C GLN A 88 -14.92 -12.15 -8.18
N ALA A 89 -15.23 -13.38 -8.60
CA ALA A 89 -14.23 -14.45 -8.71
C ALA A 89 -13.12 -14.10 -9.71
N LEU A 90 -13.47 -13.52 -10.86
CA LEU A 90 -12.47 -13.10 -11.85
C LEU A 90 -11.62 -11.94 -11.31
N VAL A 91 -12.25 -10.98 -10.62
CA VAL A 91 -11.55 -9.87 -9.94
C VAL A 91 -10.51 -10.42 -8.96
N ASP A 92 -10.90 -11.33 -8.08
CA ASP A 92 -10.02 -11.87 -7.04
C ASP A 92 -8.84 -12.64 -7.63
N ILE A 93 -9.08 -13.46 -8.65
CA ILE A 93 -8.04 -14.27 -9.31
C ILE A 93 -7.05 -13.37 -10.06
N ILE A 94 -7.55 -12.38 -10.81
CA ILE A 94 -6.68 -11.44 -11.54
C ILE A 94 -5.91 -10.55 -10.56
N TRP A 95 -6.55 -10.05 -9.51
CA TRP A 95 -5.89 -9.26 -8.48
C TRP A 95 -4.77 -10.05 -7.80
N SER A 96 -5.00 -11.32 -7.49
CA SER A 96 -3.98 -12.21 -6.93
C SER A 96 -2.76 -12.31 -7.85
N LYS A 97 -2.98 -12.42 -9.17
CA LYS A 97 -1.88 -12.44 -10.17
C LYS A 97 -1.15 -11.10 -10.27
N ILE A 98 -1.85 -9.97 -10.16
CA ILE A 98 -1.23 -8.64 -10.11
C ILE A 98 -0.35 -8.52 -8.86
N VAL A 99 -0.83 -8.94 -7.69
CA VAL A 99 -0.06 -8.92 -6.44
C VAL A 99 1.15 -9.83 -6.55
N GLU A 100 1.01 -11.02 -7.12
CA GLU A 100 2.13 -11.95 -7.39
C GLU A 100 3.23 -11.27 -8.23
N ILE A 101 2.85 -10.64 -9.34
CA ILE A 101 3.79 -9.95 -10.24
C ILE A 101 4.46 -8.74 -9.55
N ASN A 102 3.78 -8.04 -8.65
CA ASN A 102 4.32 -6.81 -8.03
C ASN A 102 5.09 -7.06 -6.73
N VAL A 103 4.61 -7.97 -5.88
CA VAL A 103 5.13 -8.20 -4.51
C VAL A 103 6.13 -9.35 -4.48
N LEU A 104 5.93 -10.39 -5.29
CA LEU A 104 6.75 -11.61 -5.26
C LEU A 104 7.89 -11.61 -6.28
N GLY A 105 8.01 -10.61 -7.18
CA GLY A 105 9.16 -10.57 -8.08
C GLY A 105 9.38 -9.32 -8.93
N LYS A 106 10.58 -8.73 -8.77
CA LYS A 106 11.39 -8.01 -9.79
C LYS A 106 11.30 -6.48 -9.92
N GLN A 107 10.63 -5.74 -9.03
CA GLN A 107 10.89 -4.28 -8.95
C GLN A 107 12.13 -3.99 -8.10
N THR A 108 13.30 -4.00 -8.76
CA THR A 108 14.63 -3.78 -8.15
C THR A 108 14.93 -2.30 -7.87
N LEU A 109 13.94 -1.52 -7.42
CA LEU A 109 14.21 -0.19 -6.88
C LEU A 109 14.53 -0.35 -5.40
N LYS A 110 15.80 -0.59 -5.10
CA LYS A 110 16.30 -0.45 -3.73
C LYS A 110 16.38 1.05 -3.44
N SER A 111 15.64 1.53 -2.45
CA SER A 111 15.83 2.87 -1.92
C SER A 111 17.19 2.92 -1.23
N THR A 112 18.14 3.66 -1.81
CA THR A 112 19.31 4.09 -1.05
C THR A 112 18.89 5.31 -0.25
N THR A 113 18.30 5.10 0.92
CA THR A 113 18.29 6.17 1.92
C THR A 113 19.72 6.27 2.44
N GLU A 114 20.52 7.14 1.83
CA GLU A 114 21.74 7.66 2.45
C GLU A 114 21.33 8.22 3.82
N LYS A 115 21.74 7.56 4.91
CA LYS A 115 21.64 8.12 6.25
C LYS A 115 22.60 9.30 6.35
N SER A 116 22.17 10.49 5.93
CA SER A 116 22.91 11.72 6.15
C SER A 116 22.15 12.65 7.08
N SER A 117 22.29 12.42 8.39
CA SER A 117 22.61 13.48 9.36
C SER A 117 22.74 12.91 10.77
N SER A 118 23.97 12.93 11.27
CA SER A 118 24.30 12.85 12.69
C SER A 118 23.64 14.02 13.43
N SER A 119 22.63 13.74 14.25
CA SER A 119 22.24 14.62 15.35
C SER A 119 22.81 14.05 16.65
N LYS A 120 24.04 14.45 16.99
CA LYS A 120 24.56 14.33 18.36
C LYS A 120 23.82 15.35 19.23
N SER A 121 22.72 14.95 19.85
CA SER A 121 22.17 15.67 21.00
C SER A 121 23.00 15.28 22.22
N GLN A 122 24.07 16.04 22.44
CA GLN A 122 24.97 15.94 23.57
C GLN A 122 24.31 16.62 24.78
N SER A 123 23.52 15.87 25.55
CA SER A 123 23.04 16.35 26.86
C SER A 123 24.09 15.99 27.91
N LEU A 124 24.78 17.02 28.40
CA LEU A 124 25.83 16.95 29.42
C LEU A 124 25.35 16.22 30.69
N GLN A 125 26.02 15.13 31.05
CA GLN A 125 26.05 14.61 32.41
C GLN A 125 27.24 15.22 33.16
N VAL A 126 26.95 16.07 34.14
CA VAL A 126 27.80 16.42 35.28
C VAL A 126 26.79 16.66 36.41
N GLY A 127 26.68 15.93 37.52
CA GLY A 127 27.60 15.05 38.24
C GLY A 127 27.51 15.48 39.71
N GLN A 128 27.01 14.62 40.62
CA GLN A 128 27.54 14.40 41.98
C GLN A 128 26.59 13.61 42.89
N SER A 129 27.11 12.50 43.39
CA SER A 129 26.58 11.65 44.46
C SER A 129 26.51 12.38 45.81
N LYS A 130 25.49 12.08 46.63
CA LYS A 130 25.62 11.80 48.09
C LYS A 130 24.33 11.23 48.69
N LYS A 131 24.51 10.20 49.48
CA LYS A 131 23.53 9.36 50.20
C LYS A 131 23.10 10.03 51.52
N LEU A 132 21.87 9.75 51.98
CA LEU A 132 21.38 9.51 53.36
C LEU A 132 20.14 10.32 53.90
N LYS A 133 19.27 9.51 54.56
CA LYS A 133 18.31 9.76 55.68
C LYS A 133 16.83 10.10 55.38
N ARG A 134 15.97 9.08 55.54
CA ARG A 134 14.59 9.16 56.13
C ARG A 134 14.69 9.51 57.64
N PRO A 135 13.63 9.93 58.39
CA PRO A 135 12.21 9.54 58.23
C PRO A 135 11.09 10.58 58.51
N SER A 136 9.86 10.17 58.13
CA SER A 136 8.53 10.38 58.76
C SER A 136 7.94 11.79 59.03
N ARG A 137 6.79 12.10 58.41
CA ARG A 137 5.54 12.38 59.18
C ARG A 137 4.26 12.22 58.34
N THR A 138 3.34 11.49 58.94
CA THR A 138 1.97 11.09 58.57
C THR A 138 1.01 12.26 58.38
N LYS A 139 0.00 12.13 57.50
CA LYS A 139 -1.43 12.20 57.86
C LYS A 139 -2.37 11.75 56.71
N LYS A 140 -3.39 11.02 57.13
CA LYS A 140 -4.40 10.26 56.37
C LYS A 140 -5.57 11.15 55.90
N SER A 141 -6.11 10.81 54.73
CA SER A 141 -7.52 10.65 54.30
C SER A 141 -8.61 11.64 54.76
N LYS A 142 -9.37 12.18 53.77
CA LYS A 142 -10.83 12.02 53.51
C LYS A 142 -11.31 13.10 52.51
N SER A 143 -11.75 12.74 51.31
CA SER A 143 -13.12 12.36 50.86
C SER A 143 -14.07 13.55 50.64
N GLY A 144 -14.67 13.64 49.44
CA GLY A 144 -15.85 14.48 49.18
C GLY A 144 -16.06 14.83 47.71
N THR A 145 -16.74 13.96 46.95
CA THR A 145 -17.46 14.31 45.72
C THR A 145 -18.95 14.42 46.06
N PRO A 146 -19.64 15.51 45.70
CA PRO A 146 -21.10 15.55 45.68
C PRO A 146 -21.63 15.31 44.26
N THR A 147 -22.57 14.38 44.13
CA THR A 147 -23.47 14.22 42.98
C THR A 147 -24.89 14.19 43.53
N GLU A 148 -25.68 15.21 43.22
CA GLU A 148 -27.15 15.21 43.16
C GLU A 148 -27.48 16.09 41.94
N GLU A 149 -28.45 15.79 41.08
CA GLU A 149 -29.88 15.79 41.41
C GLU A 149 -30.68 14.99 40.37
N ASN A 150 -31.80 14.43 40.85
CA ASN A 150 -32.73 13.55 40.15
C ASN A 150 -33.99 14.33 39.72
N ALA A 151 -34.56 14.02 38.56
CA ALA A 151 -35.95 14.32 38.22
C ALA A 151 -36.46 13.30 37.17
N GLU A 152 -37.35 12.39 37.56
CA GLU A 152 -38.77 12.38 37.14
C GLU A 152 -39.55 11.17 37.71
N ALA A 153 -40.85 11.42 37.91
CA ALA A 153 -41.99 10.56 38.31
C ALA A 153 -42.20 10.27 39.81
#